data_AF-A0A9E1GQY0-F1
#
_entry.id   AF-A0A9E1GQY0-F1
#
_cell.length_a   1.000
_cell.length_b   1.000
_cell.length_c   1.000
_cell.angle_alpha   90.00
_cell.angle_beta   90.00
_cell.angle_gamma   90.00
#
_symmetry.space_group_name_H-M   'P 1'
#
loop_
_entity.id
_entity.type
_entity.pdbx_description
1 polymer ?
#
loop_
_entity_poly.entity_id
_entity_poly.type
_entity_poly.pdbx_seq_one_letter_code
_entity_poly.pdbx_strand_id
1 'polypeptide(L)'
;MKITVIVAVHKKYRMPKEKCYLPLHVGREGKADIGFAGDNTGDNISGKNPYYCELTGLYWMWKNMDSDYKGLVHYRRYFAGKQGAGHGDKFNRILTEKEIKSLLRKS
;
A
#
# COMPACT_ATOMS: atom_id res chain seq x y z
N MET A 1 15.10 6.07 8.49
CA MET A 1 14.52 5.00 7.66
C MET A 1 13.01 5.17 7.56
N LYS A 2 12.56 5.79 6.46
CA LYS A 2 11.17 6.01 6.10
C LYS A 2 10.68 4.84 5.24
N ILE A 3 9.70 4.10 5.75
CA ILE A 3 9.06 2.99 5.05
C ILE A 3 7.68 3.45 4.60
N THR A 4 7.36 3.19 3.33
CA THR A 4 6.00 3.37 2.82
C THR A 4 5.58 2.14 2.07
N VAL A 5 4.47 1.55 2.48
CA VAL A 5 3.83 0.42 1.82
C VAL A 5 2.49 0.90 1.28
N ILE A 6 2.36 0.99 -0.03
CA ILE A 6 1.07 1.30 -0.64
C ILE A 6 0.13 0.12 -0.47
N VAL A 7 -1.09 0.43 -0.06
CA VAL A 7 -2.24 -0.47 -0.09
C VAL A 7 -3.06 -0.13 -1.33
N ALA A 8 -2.86 -0.87 -2.41
CA ALA A 8 -3.56 -0.69 -3.67
C ALA A 8 -5.05 -1.03 -3.50
N VAL A 9 -5.91 -0.03 -3.73
CA VAL A 9 -7.34 -0.11 -3.50
C VAL A 9 -8.13 0.50 -4.67
N HIS A 10 -9.34 0.01 -4.92
CA HIS A 10 -10.25 0.57 -5.94
C HIS A 10 -11.67 0.81 -5.40
N LYS A 11 -11.89 0.62 -4.10
CA LYS A 11 -13.15 0.87 -3.39
C LYS A 11 -12.91 1.06 -1.89
N LYS A 12 -13.82 1.73 -1.17
CA LYS A 12 -13.71 1.88 0.30
C LYS A 12 -13.54 0.52 0.98
N TYR A 13 -12.55 0.42 1.86
CA TYR A 13 -12.25 -0.80 2.60
C TYR A 13 -11.58 -0.46 3.93
N ARG A 14 -11.59 -1.41 4.87
CA ARG A 14 -10.88 -1.29 6.15
C ARG A 14 -9.37 -1.24 5.90
N MET A 15 -8.68 -0.27 6.51
CA MET A 15 -7.23 -0.07 6.35
C MET A 15 -6.46 -0.46 7.62
N PRO A 16 -5.19 -0.87 7.50
CA PRO A 16 -4.31 -1.05 8.65
C PRO A 16 -4.20 0.27 9.45
N LYS A 17 -4.01 0.16 10.76
CA LYS A 17 -3.88 1.34 11.65
C LYS A 17 -2.50 2.00 11.55
N GLU A 18 -1.50 1.28 11.08
CA GLU A 18 -0.13 1.75 11.06
C GLU A 18 0.12 2.73 9.92
N LYS A 19 0.86 3.81 10.23
CA LYS A 19 1.09 4.93 9.32
C LYS A 19 1.97 4.56 8.12
N CYS A 20 2.76 3.49 8.21
CA CYS A 20 3.57 3.01 7.10
C CYS A 20 2.70 2.47 5.93
N TYR A 21 1.44 2.10 6.19
CA TYR A 21 0.49 1.68 5.17
C TYR A 21 -0.29 2.89 4.62
N LEU A 22 -0.07 3.18 3.34
CA LEU A 22 -0.74 4.27 2.64
C LEU A 22 -1.81 3.72 1.70
N PRO A 23 -3.11 3.93 1.97
CA PRO A 23 -4.17 3.59 1.02
C PRO A 23 -4.04 4.46 -0.24
N LEU A 24 -3.92 3.82 -1.41
CA LEU A 24 -3.85 4.50 -2.70
C LEU A 24 -4.90 3.93 -3.65
N HIS A 25 -5.80 4.80 -4.12
CA HIS A 25 -6.75 4.47 -5.17
C HIS A 25 -5.99 4.29 -6.48
N VAL A 26 -5.81 3.04 -6.92
CA VAL A 26 -5.12 2.68 -8.17
C VAL A 26 -6.07 2.71 -9.36
N GLY A 27 -5.57 3.20 -10.50
CA GLY A 27 -6.40 3.50 -11.66
C GLY A 27 -7.52 4.48 -11.32
N ARG A 28 -7.21 5.51 -10.53
CA ARG A 28 -8.13 6.58 -10.13
C ARG A 28 -8.60 7.42 -11.33
N GLU A 29 -7.84 7.46 -12.42
CA GLU A 29 -8.16 8.24 -13.61
C GLU A 29 -9.59 7.98 -14.08
N GLY A 30 -10.39 9.06 -14.21
CA GLY A 30 -11.81 8.99 -14.58
C GLY A 30 -12.76 8.33 -13.56
N LYS A 31 -12.32 8.03 -12.32
CA LYS A 31 -13.15 7.41 -11.28
C LYS A 31 -13.47 8.35 -10.12
N ALA A 32 -14.60 8.09 -9.47
CA ALA A 32 -15.06 8.85 -8.30
C ALA A 32 -14.09 8.77 -7.12
N ASP A 33 -14.12 9.82 -6.28
CA ASP A 33 -13.37 9.83 -5.03
C ASP A 33 -13.95 8.85 -4.00
N ILE A 34 -13.07 8.02 -3.45
CA ILE A 34 -13.41 7.07 -2.38
C ILE A 34 -12.83 7.49 -1.01
N GLY A 35 -12.25 8.70 -0.91
CA GLY A 35 -11.67 9.25 0.31
C GLY A 35 -10.22 8.84 0.58
N PHE A 36 -9.52 8.34 -0.43
CA PHE A 36 -8.09 8.00 -0.37
C PHE A 36 -7.31 8.77 -1.43
N ALA A 37 -6.00 8.93 -1.21
CA ALA A 37 -5.11 9.48 -2.22
C ALA A 37 -5.23 8.69 -3.54
N GLY A 38 -5.11 9.38 -4.66
CA GLY A 38 -5.21 8.78 -5.99
C GLY A 38 -3.86 8.69 -6.68
N ASP A 39 -3.64 7.62 -7.43
CA ASP A 39 -2.46 7.47 -8.29
C ASP A 39 -2.51 8.35 -9.55
N ASN A 40 -3.54 9.19 -9.72
CA ASN A 40 -3.72 10.08 -10.88
C ASN A 40 -3.25 11.52 -10.64
N THR A 41 -2.33 11.71 -9.68
CA THR A 41 -1.78 13.02 -9.31
C THR A 41 -0.27 13.06 -9.58
N GLY A 42 0.31 14.24 -9.80
CA GLY A 42 1.74 14.35 -10.12
C GLY A 42 2.12 13.56 -11.39
N ASP A 43 3.34 13.03 -11.43
CA ASP A 43 3.79 12.15 -12.53
C ASP A 43 3.17 10.76 -12.34
N ASN A 44 2.35 10.35 -13.31
CA ASN A 44 1.55 9.14 -13.19
C ASN A 44 1.21 8.45 -14.51
N ILE A 45 0.78 7.19 -14.37
CA ILE A 45 0.25 6.36 -15.45
C ILE A 45 -1.10 5.74 -15.08
N SER A 46 -1.90 6.45 -14.27
CA SER A 46 -3.17 5.93 -13.72
C SER A 46 -4.13 5.42 -14.80
N GLY A 47 -4.24 6.15 -15.92
CA GLY A 47 -5.04 5.74 -17.09
C GLY A 47 -4.64 4.41 -17.73
N LYS A 48 -3.43 3.89 -17.44
CA LYS A 48 -2.95 2.59 -17.92
C LYS A 48 -3.26 1.44 -16.96
N ASN A 49 -4.03 1.67 -15.90
CA ASN A 49 -4.43 0.62 -14.94
C ASN A 49 -5.09 -0.62 -15.60
N PRO A 50 -5.88 -0.52 -16.69
CA PRO A 50 -6.39 -1.71 -17.38
C PRO A 50 -5.30 -2.67 -17.89
N TYR A 51 -4.07 -2.18 -18.08
CA TYR A 51 -2.94 -2.95 -18.60
C TYR A 51 -1.90 -3.28 -17.53
N TYR A 52 -1.72 -2.39 -16.54
CA TYR A 52 -0.65 -2.49 -15.54
C TYR A 52 -1.15 -2.81 -14.13
N CYS A 53 -2.47 -2.79 -13.90
CA CYS A 53 -3.10 -3.03 -12.60
C CYS A 53 -2.40 -2.20 -11.49
N GLU A 54 -2.08 -2.83 -10.36
CA GLU A 54 -1.47 -2.19 -9.18
C GLU A 54 -0.09 -1.55 -9.44
N LEU A 55 0.57 -1.87 -10.56
CA LEU A 55 1.85 -1.25 -10.92
C LEU A 55 1.73 0.24 -11.22
N THR A 56 0.52 0.72 -11.55
CA THR A 56 0.24 2.16 -11.65
C THR A 56 0.49 2.89 -10.34
N GLY A 57 0.07 2.30 -9.22
CA GLY A 57 0.36 2.79 -7.88
C GLY A 57 1.85 2.72 -7.51
N LEU A 58 2.54 1.66 -7.92
CA LEU A 58 3.99 1.54 -7.69
C LEU A 58 4.78 2.59 -8.48
N TYR A 59 4.42 2.83 -9.74
CA TYR A 59 4.99 3.90 -10.55
C TYR A 59 4.75 5.26 -9.88
N TRP A 60 3.52 5.54 -9.46
CA TRP A 60 3.19 6.78 -8.75
C TRP A 60 4.04 6.96 -7.49
N MET A 61 4.24 5.90 -6.69
CA MET A 61 5.11 5.94 -5.51
C MET A 61 6.55 6.29 -5.85
N TRP A 62 7.07 5.71 -6.93
CA TRP A 62 8.44 5.93 -7.37
C TRP A 62 8.65 7.41 -7.72
N LYS A 63 7.69 8.03 -8.41
CA LYS A 63 7.81 9.41 -8.89
C LYS A 63 7.48 10.47 -7.86
N ASN A 64 6.55 10.19 -6.95
CA ASN A 64 5.94 11.22 -6.10
C ASN A 64 6.27 11.07 -4.62
N MET A 65 6.99 10.01 -4.21
CA MET A 65 7.32 9.78 -2.80
C MET A 65 8.81 9.56 -2.56
N ASP A 66 9.35 10.37 -1.65
CA ASP A 66 10.66 10.15 -1.07
C ASP A 66 10.55 9.23 0.15
N SER A 67 10.91 7.96 -0.03
CA SER A 67 10.93 6.93 1.02
C SER A 67 12.10 5.98 0.75
N ASP A 68 12.83 5.62 1.80
CA ASP A 68 13.98 4.70 1.75
C ASP A 68 13.55 3.30 1.30
N TYR A 69 12.39 2.84 1.79
CA TYR A 69 11.80 1.57 1.42
C TYR A 69 10.38 1.77 0.90
N LYS A 70 10.13 1.22 -0.28
CA LYS A 70 8.89 1.33 -1.04
C LYS A 70 8.29 -0.06 -1.21
N GLY A 71 7.09 -0.29 -0.68
CA GLY A 71 6.38 -1.56 -0.72
C GLY A 71 5.00 -1.44 -1.36
N LEU A 72 4.44 -2.57 -1.78
CA LEU A 72 3.11 -2.65 -2.39
C LEU A 72 2.38 -3.88 -1.85
N VAL A 73 1.13 -3.70 -1.42
CA VAL A 73 0.20 -4.76 -1.05
C VAL A 73 -1.18 -4.47 -1.63
N HIS A 74 -2.00 -5.51 -1.77
CA HIS A 74 -3.39 -5.36 -2.20
C HIS A 74 -4.29 -5.15 -0.98
N TYR A 75 -5.38 -4.37 -1.09
CA TYR A 75 -6.26 -4.02 0.05
C TYR A 75 -6.88 -5.19 0.84
N ARG A 76 -6.86 -6.41 0.28
CA ARG A 76 -7.29 -7.66 0.96
C ARG A 76 -6.18 -8.66 1.29
N ARG A 77 -4.94 -8.38 0.89
CA ARG A 77 -3.81 -9.32 1.02
C ARG A 77 -2.59 -8.55 1.52
N TYR A 78 -2.26 -8.76 2.78
CA TYR A 78 -1.14 -8.11 3.48
C TYR A 78 -0.09 -9.15 3.83
N PHE A 79 1.16 -8.71 4.01
CA PHE A 79 2.19 -9.57 4.61
C PHE A 79 1.82 -9.90 6.06
N ALA A 80 2.06 -11.15 6.45
CA ALA A 80 1.80 -11.62 7.79
C ALA A 80 3.00 -11.34 8.71
N GLY A 81 2.75 -10.78 9.88
CA GLY A 81 3.70 -10.67 10.98
C GLY A 81 3.83 -11.97 11.78
N LYS A 82 4.76 -11.99 12.73
CA LYS A 82 5.02 -13.15 13.59
C LYS A 82 3.91 -13.44 14.59
N GLN A 83 3.05 -12.46 14.85
CA GLN A 83 1.93 -12.57 15.80
C GLN A 83 0.72 -13.35 15.23
N GLY A 84 0.83 -13.93 14.02
CA GLY A 84 -0.30 -14.30 13.17
C GLY A 84 -0.83 -15.74 13.20
N ALA A 85 -0.31 -16.65 14.03
CA ALA A 85 -0.69 -18.06 13.99
C ALA A 85 -1.96 -18.44 14.81
N GLY A 86 -2.68 -17.49 15.40
CA GLY A 86 -3.85 -17.76 16.26
C GLY A 86 -5.22 -17.70 15.57
N HIS A 87 -6.29 -18.01 16.32
CA HIS A 87 -7.68 -17.70 15.94
C HIS A 87 -8.02 -16.24 16.31
N GLY A 88 -8.71 -15.48 15.45
CA GLY A 88 -9.04 -14.06 15.67
C GLY A 88 -8.96 -13.19 14.40
N ASP A 89 -9.20 -11.88 14.55
CA ASP A 89 -9.21 -10.91 13.44
C ASP A 89 -7.90 -10.94 12.64
N LYS A 90 -8.01 -11.13 11.32
CA LYS A 90 -6.87 -11.19 10.41
C LYS A 90 -6.10 -9.87 10.35
N PHE A 91 -6.72 -8.73 10.64
CA PHE A 91 -6.03 -7.43 10.67
C PHE A 91 -4.99 -7.33 11.79
N ASN A 92 -5.15 -8.10 12.87
CA ASN A 92 -4.16 -8.14 13.97
C ASN A 92 -2.88 -8.90 13.58
N ARG A 93 -2.87 -9.53 12.40
CA ARG A 93 -1.75 -10.35 11.90
C ARG A 93 -0.94 -9.62 10.84
N ILE A 94 -1.34 -8.41 10.46
CA ILE A 94 -0.64 -7.61 9.46
C ILE A 94 0.74 -7.27 10.00
N LEU A 95 1.75 -7.44 9.14
CA LEU A 95 3.14 -7.13 9.45
C LEU A 95 3.27 -5.68 9.93
N THR A 96 3.78 -5.49 11.14
CA THR A 96 3.91 -4.16 11.76
C THR A 96 5.14 -3.43 11.23
N GLU A 97 5.15 -2.09 11.29
CA GLU A 97 6.30 -1.24 10.95
C GLU A 97 7.53 -1.63 11.80
N LYS A 98 7.31 -1.98 13.07
CA LYS A 98 8.37 -2.49 13.96
C LYS A 98 8.97 -3.79 13.42
N GLU A 99 8.14 -4.73 12.96
CA GLU A 99 8.61 -5.97 12.35
C GLU A 99 9.31 -5.72 11.01
N ILE A 100 8.78 -4.84 10.15
CA ILE A 100 9.43 -4.46 8.88
C ILE A 100 10.82 -3.92 9.15
N LYS A 101 10.96 -2.95 10.08
CA LYS A 101 12.26 -2.38 10.46
C LYS A 101 13.24 -3.45 10.96
N SER A 102 12.76 -4.42 11.74
CA SER A 102 13.57 -5.52 12.25
C SER A 102 14.05 -6.46 11.14
N LEU A 103 13.20 -6.73 10.15
CA LEU A 103 13.54 -7.58 9.00
C LEU A 103 14.56 -6.90 8.08
N LEU A 104 14.37 -5.61 7.78
CA LEU A 104 15.25 -4.84 6.90
C LEU A 104 16.65 -4.60 7.48
N ARG A 105 16.79 -4.58 8.81
CA ARG A 105 18.10 -4.48 9.49
C ARG A 105 18.99 -5.72 9.32
N LYS A 106 18.43 -6.84 8.87
CA LYS A 106 19.16 -8.10 8.66
C LYS A 106 19.66 -8.24 7.22
N SER A 107 19.40 -7.26 6.37
CA SER A 107 19.76 -7.23 4.94
C SER A 107 21.03 -6.45 4.70
#